data_AF-A0A243WKT3-F1
#
_entry.id   AF-A0A243WKT3-F1
#
_cell.length_a   1.000
_cell.length_b   1.000
_cell.length_c   1.000
_cell.angle_alpha   90.00
_cell.angle_beta   90.00
_cell.angle_gamma   90.00
#
_symmetry.space_group_name_H-M   'P 1'
#
loop_
_entity.id
_entity.type
_entity.pdbx_description
1 polymer ?
#
loop_
_entity_poly.entity_id
_entity_poly.type
_entity_poly.pdbx_seq_one_letter_code
_entity_poly.pdbx_strand_id
1 'polypeptide(L)'
;MVLTGKVSSRTADTVAVSVRENALDPKEKITYARLDDKGEFRLSIAVGGPTRADLVYGDDVTDLFLEPGNNMDVRFKGSDMATTVKFKGSGAAANSYLSEIDEKFVENDGFQVLPDNIMLYEAPFLSFLDYRRKEERKFFDNYAQDNQLSAAFKAYAKAEIDYSYANDRLTFQDLREQVVATESRLKMTPTYYDFLSDKSLINSPDAGALQSGMYQEFLLNYIHYQATTANHQRSDPDFYQVCYDLAKTQLTGSARLVCMGRVLQESFRFGHVKQSAAMLADFQKADTKNQYYQVLQNDFEMHKAFAIGSPAPNFHLISATGDSVSLQSFAGKLIYLNFWRTTSGLSLRDLPYAQELAKKFEGKNIVFLNIALDENEGAWKQLVISKKLPGVHVRSGGGLRSSVAKSYMVQDVPSYFLLAEDGTFLNVKPKRLSSRAAVDEIKEAFGKAATYTSLLPMNTGK
;
A
#
# COMPACT_ATOMS: atom_id res chain seq x y z
N MET A 1 24.09 9.74 -14.03
CA MET A 1 25.07 9.63 -12.94
C MET A 1 25.83 8.32 -13.11
N VAL A 2 27.03 8.19 -12.58
CA VAL A 2 27.82 6.95 -12.66
C VAL A 2 28.03 6.40 -11.26
N LEU A 3 27.72 5.11 -11.09
CA LEU A 3 28.01 4.36 -9.88
C LEU A 3 29.05 3.29 -10.22
N THR A 4 30.24 3.39 -9.65
CA THR A 4 31.20 2.28 -9.63
C THR A 4 31.17 1.60 -8.28
N GLY A 5 31.72 0.40 -8.19
CA GLY A 5 31.87 -0.20 -6.89
C GLY A 5 32.65 -1.48 -6.88
N LYS A 6 32.81 -2.02 -5.66
CA LYS A 6 33.48 -3.28 -5.41
C LYS A 6 32.76 -4.08 -4.33
N VAL A 7 32.46 -5.34 -4.66
CA VAL A 7 31.93 -6.33 -3.72
C VAL A 7 33.04 -7.27 -3.30
N SER A 8 33.34 -7.26 -2.00
CA SER A 8 34.24 -8.25 -1.39
C SER A 8 33.44 -9.47 -0.92
N SER A 9 34.03 -10.66 -0.88
CA SER A 9 33.32 -11.89 -0.47
C SER A 9 32.00 -12.10 -1.21
N ARG A 10 32.07 -12.09 -2.55
CA ARG A 10 30.94 -12.20 -3.49
C ARG A 10 30.04 -13.41 -3.19
N THR A 11 28.73 -13.18 -3.11
CA THR A 11 27.67 -14.20 -2.94
C THR A 11 26.67 -14.23 -4.11
N ALA A 12 26.61 -13.16 -4.91
CA ALA A 12 25.84 -13.02 -6.14
C ALA A 12 26.68 -12.39 -7.27
N ASP A 13 26.24 -12.56 -8.52
CA ASP A 13 27.00 -12.18 -9.71
C ASP A 13 26.71 -10.79 -10.28
N THR A 14 25.65 -10.17 -9.79
CA THR A 14 25.15 -8.91 -10.32
C THR A 14 24.82 -7.94 -9.20
N VAL A 15 25.05 -6.66 -9.47
CA VAL A 15 24.52 -5.54 -8.70
C VAL A 15 23.49 -4.84 -9.57
N ALA A 16 22.39 -4.37 -8.98
CA ALA A 16 21.41 -3.57 -9.67
C ALA A 16 21.16 -2.26 -8.94
N VAL A 17 20.75 -1.23 -9.69
CA VAL A 17 20.12 -0.06 -9.11
C VAL A 17 18.72 0.07 -9.66
N SER A 18 17.76 0.11 -8.75
CA SER A 18 16.34 0.32 -9.05
C SER A 18 15.96 1.77 -8.79
N VAL A 19 15.28 2.42 -9.73
CA VAL A 19 14.86 3.83 -9.61
C VAL A 19 13.35 3.95 -9.83
N ARG A 20 12.69 4.76 -8.99
CA ARG A 20 11.27 5.12 -9.10
C ARG A 20 11.11 6.63 -9.24
N GLU A 21 11.17 7.14 -10.47
CA GLU A 21 11.08 8.60 -10.70
C GLU A 21 9.63 9.12 -10.74
N ASN A 22 8.66 8.25 -11.02
CA ASN A 22 7.25 8.60 -11.08
C ASN A 22 6.54 8.11 -9.82
N ALA A 23 6.10 9.04 -8.97
CA ALA A 23 5.42 8.76 -7.71
C ALA A 23 4.12 7.93 -7.86
N LEU A 24 3.56 7.85 -9.06
CA LEU A 24 2.35 7.07 -9.34
C LEU A 24 2.63 5.79 -10.13
N ASP A 25 3.83 5.60 -10.67
CA ASP A 25 4.17 4.37 -11.39
C ASP A 25 4.81 3.36 -10.43
N PRO A 26 4.17 2.22 -10.15
CA PRO A 26 4.80 1.18 -9.34
C PRO A 26 5.98 0.52 -10.08
N LYS A 27 6.15 0.74 -11.38
CA LYS A 27 7.23 0.14 -12.16
C LYS A 27 8.55 0.81 -11.86
N GLU A 28 9.53 -0.05 -11.62
CA GLU A 28 10.91 0.33 -11.41
C GLU A 28 11.68 0.35 -12.73
N LYS A 29 12.58 1.32 -12.86
CA LYS A 29 13.63 1.29 -13.88
C LYS A 29 14.89 0.69 -13.27
N ILE A 30 15.16 -0.57 -13.60
CA ILE A 30 16.30 -1.31 -13.04
C ILE A 30 17.47 -1.29 -14.03
N THR A 31 18.66 -0.92 -13.54
CA THR A 31 19.92 -0.98 -14.29
C THR A 31 20.83 -2.00 -13.63
N TYR A 32 21.29 -3.00 -14.40
CA TYR A 32 22.14 -4.09 -13.90
C TYR A 32 23.59 -3.95 -14.36
N ALA A 33 24.52 -4.40 -13.52
CA ALA A 33 25.91 -4.61 -13.85
C ALA A 33 26.36 -5.99 -13.34
N ARG A 34 27.13 -6.70 -14.18
CA ARG A 34 27.85 -7.89 -13.74
C ARG A 34 29.12 -7.49 -13.01
N LEU A 35 29.44 -8.24 -11.97
CA LEU A 35 30.71 -8.15 -11.28
C LEU A 35 31.81 -8.83 -12.09
N ASP A 36 32.93 -8.15 -12.28
CA ASP A 36 34.13 -8.75 -12.88
C ASP A 36 34.83 -9.74 -11.93
N ASP A 37 35.96 -10.31 -12.37
CA ASP A 37 36.74 -11.30 -11.60
C ASP A 37 37.32 -10.73 -10.29
N LYS A 38 37.39 -9.40 -10.17
CA LYS A 38 37.84 -8.69 -8.97
C LYS A 38 36.67 -8.24 -8.08
N GLY A 39 35.43 -8.55 -8.47
CA GLY A 39 34.22 -8.10 -7.81
C GLY A 39 33.90 -6.62 -8.07
N GLU A 40 34.46 -6.01 -9.11
CA GLU A 40 34.23 -4.61 -9.46
C GLU A 40 33.06 -4.48 -10.45
N PHE A 41 32.34 -3.37 -10.39
CA PHE A 41 31.23 -3.08 -11.29
C PHE A 41 31.15 -1.59 -11.66
N ARG A 42 30.42 -1.33 -12.73
CA ARG A 42 30.10 0.02 -13.20
C ARG A 42 28.68 0.07 -13.76
N LEU A 43 27.90 1.04 -13.29
CA LEU A 43 26.55 1.35 -13.70
C LEU A 43 26.50 2.79 -14.20
N SER A 44 25.82 2.99 -15.34
CA SER A 44 25.45 4.32 -15.84
C SER A 44 23.94 4.47 -15.69
N ILE A 45 23.52 5.27 -14.72
CA ILE A 45 22.11 5.40 -14.33
C ILE A 45 21.60 6.75 -14.82
N ALA A 46 20.58 6.73 -15.66
CA ALA A 46 19.94 7.95 -16.16
C ALA A 46 18.83 8.35 -15.20
N VAL A 47 19.08 9.44 -14.46
CA VAL A 47 18.13 10.10 -13.56
C VAL A 47 17.82 11.51 -14.09
N GLY A 48 16.55 11.89 -14.10
CA GLY A 48 16.06 13.19 -14.57
C GLY A 48 16.17 14.31 -13.53
N GLY A 49 16.38 13.95 -12.26
CA GLY A 49 16.53 14.87 -11.13
C GLY A 49 16.96 14.13 -9.86
N PRO A 50 17.05 14.83 -8.71
CA PRO A 50 17.22 14.21 -7.41
C PRO A 50 16.12 13.18 -7.17
N THR A 51 16.48 11.93 -6.88
CA THR A 51 15.52 10.84 -6.75
C THR A 51 16.00 9.76 -5.80
N ARG A 52 15.05 9.06 -5.17
CA ARG A 52 15.32 7.84 -4.43
C ARG A 52 15.57 6.67 -5.38
N ALA A 53 16.44 5.78 -4.94
CA ALA A 53 16.76 4.54 -5.63
C ALA A 53 17.15 3.48 -4.62
N ASP A 54 17.22 2.24 -5.06
CA ASP A 54 17.63 1.11 -4.25
C ASP A 54 18.87 0.48 -4.89
N LEU A 55 19.92 0.25 -4.10
CA LEU A 55 21.02 -0.63 -4.48
C LEU A 55 20.65 -2.05 -4.09
N VAL A 56 20.69 -2.96 -5.06
CA VAL A 56 20.26 -4.36 -4.88
C VAL A 56 21.44 -5.29 -5.14
N TYR A 57 21.67 -6.21 -4.22
CA TYR A 57 22.67 -7.27 -4.34
C TYR A 57 22.17 -8.59 -3.74
N GLY A 58 21.86 -9.56 -4.61
CA GLY A 58 21.18 -10.77 -4.16
C GLY A 58 19.79 -10.42 -3.61
N ASP A 59 19.55 -10.79 -2.35
CA ASP A 59 18.33 -10.44 -1.61
C ASP A 59 18.50 -9.18 -0.75
N ASP A 60 19.72 -8.64 -0.63
CA ASP A 60 19.99 -7.44 0.15
C ASP A 60 19.63 -6.18 -0.65
N VAL A 61 19.05 -5.20 0.06
CA VAL A 61 18.67 -3.89 -0.49
C VAL A 61 19.17 -2.79 0.44
N THR A 62 19.71 -1.70 -0.11
CA THR A 62 20.02 -0.49 0.67
C THR A 62 19.60 0.76 -0.09
N ASP A 63 19.08 1.74 0.65
CA ASP A 63 18.55 2.98 0.09
C ASP A 63 19.65 3.85 -0.51
N LEU A 64 19.33 4.48 -1.63
CA LEU A 64 20.16 5.47 -2.29
C LEU A 64 19.40 6.77 -2.56
N PHE A 65 20.13 7.88 -2.54
CA PHE A 65 19.72 9.16 -3.10
C PHE A 65 20.65 9.54 -4.25
N LEU A 66 20.07 9.61 -5.45
CA LEU A 66 20.81 9.85 -6.70
C LEU A 66 20.50 11.25 -7.23
N GLU A 67 21.53 11.91 -7.75
CA GLU A 67 21.38 13.19 -8.44
C GLU A 67 22.11 13.17 -9.79
N PRO A 68 21.59 13.89 -10.81
CA PRO A 68 22.26 14.03 -12.09
C PRO A 68 23.69 14.58 -11.92
N GLY A 69 24.63 14.04 -12.68
CA GLY A 69 26.03 14.48 -12.65
C GLY A 69 26.89 13.88 -11.52
N ASN A 70 26.30 13.27 -10.48
CA ASN A 70 27.09 12.59 -9.45
C ASN A 70 27.88 11.39 -10.01
N ASN A 71 29.09 11.23 -9.51
CA ASN A 71 29.95 10.05 -9.64
C ASN A 71 30.27 9.51 -8.24
N MET A 72 29.85 8.28 -7.97
CA MET A 72 29.97 7.64 -6.65
C MET A 72 30.64 6.27 -6.79
N ASP A 73 31.52 5.93 -5.85
CA ASP A 73 32.08 4.60 -5.66
C ASP A 73 31.43 3.98 -4.41
N VAL A 74 30.87 2.77 -4.53
CA VAL A 74 30.25 2.04 -3.43
C VAL A 74 30.98 0.73 -3.16
N ARG A 75 31.24 0.41 -1.89
CA ARG A 75 31.93 -0.83 -1.51
C ARG A 75 31.24 -1.50 -0.35
N PHE A 76 31.11 -2.81 -0.41
CA PHE A 76 30.49 -3.62 0.63
C PHE A 76 31.00 -5.07 0.60
N LYS A 77 30.65 -5.84 1.63
CA LYS A 77 30.82 -7.30 1.67
C LYS A 77 29.55 -7.96 1.16
N GLY A 78 29.68 -8.92 0.26
CA GLY A 78 28.53 -9.62 -0.31
C GLY A 78 27.76 -10.49 0.69
N SER A 79 28.36 -10.80 1.84
CA SER A 79 27.69 -11.51 2.93
C SER A 79 26.83 -10.62 3.82
N ASP A 80 26.97 -9.29 3.71
CA ASP A 80 26.33 -8.31 4.58
C ASP A 80 26.44 -6.93 3.93
N MET A 81 25.56 -6.63 2.97
CA MET A 81 25.60 -5.33 2.31
C MET A 81 25.15 -4.22 3.28
N ALA A 82 24.07 -4.46 4.02
CA ALA A 82 23.38 -3.46 4.83
C ALA A 82 24.32 -2.77 5.82
N THR A 83 25.13 -3.51 6.58
CA THR A 83 25.98 -2.91 7.62
C THR A 83 27.37 -2.51 7.12
N THR A 84 27.78 -2.96 5.93
CA THR A 84 29.16 -2.77 5.44
C THR A 84 29.30 -1.83 4.27
N VAL A 85 28.17 -1.33 3.74
CA VAL A 85 28.16 -0.39 2.62
C VAL A 85 28.87 0.91 2.97
N LYS A 86 29.75 1.34 2.07
CA LYS A 86 30.52 2.58 2.19
C LYS A 86 30.55 3.29 0.86
N PHE A 87 30.39 4.61 0.91
CA PHE A 87 30.32 5.47 -0.27
C PHE A 87 31.52 6.42 -0.33
N LYS A 88 31.97 6.73 -1.55
CA LYS A 88 32.97 7.76 -1.84
C LYS A 88 32.61 8.52 -3.11
N GLY A 89 33.11 9.76 -3.22
CA GLY A 89 32.83 10.63 -4.37
C GLY A 89 31.64 11.56 -4.15
N SER A 90 31.20 12.22 -5.21
CA SER A 90 30.04 13.14 -5.17
C SER A 90 28.75 12.34 -4.92
N GLY A 91 27.96 12.77 -3.93
CA GLY A 91 26.77 12.05 -3.45
C GLY A 91 27.04 11.09 -2.29
N ALA A 92 28.30 10.81 -1.94
CA ALA A 92 28.63 9.86 -0.88
C ALA A 92 28.10 10.27 0.50
N ALA A 93 28.16 11.57 0.84
CA ALA A 93 27.65 12.07 2.13
C ALA A 93 26.13 11.87 2.28
N ALA A 94 25.37 12.08 1.21
CA ALA A 94 23.92 11.85 1.22
C ALA A 94 23.59 10.36 1.48
N ASN A 95 24.30 9.47 0.79
CA ASN A 95 24.05 8.03 0.90
C ASN A 95 24.61 7.43 2.20
N SER A 96 25.70 7.98 2.75
CA SER A 96 26.20 7.59 4.07
C SER A 96 25.24 8.03 5.19
N TYR A 97 24.68 9.23 5.09
CA TYR A 97 23.60 9.67 6.00
C TYR A 97 22.41 8.71 6.00
N LEU A 98 21.98 8.23 4.83
CA LEU A 98 20.87 7.28 4.72
C LEU A 98 21.15 5.98 5.47
N SER A 99 22.36 5.42 5.35
CA SER A 99 22.74 4.23 6.11
C SER A 99 22.79 4.51 7.62
N GLU A 100 23.37 5.64 8.03
CA GLU A 100 23.54 5.97 9.45
C GLU A 100 22.21 6.34 10.15
N ILE A 101 21.27 6.99 9.45
CA ILE A 101 19.95 7.30 10.02
C ILE A 101 19.11 6.03 10.18
N ASP A 102 19.21 5.09 9.24
CA ASP A 102 18.49 3.82 9.26
C ASP A 102 18.91 2.97 10.47
N GLU A 103 20.22 2.72 10.62
CA GLU A 103 20.79 2.01 11.78
C GLU A 103 20.38 2.66 13.11
N LYS A 104 20.42 3.99 13.18
CA LYS A 104 20.22 4.71 14.44
C LYS A 104 18.76 4.82 14.87
N PHE A 105 17.86 5.03 13.92
CA PHE A 105 16.48 5.40 14.21
C PHE A 105 15.46 4.41 13.66
N VAL A 106 15.69 3.79 12.50
CA VAL A 106 14.74 2.87 11.87
C VAL A 106 14.84 1.47 12.46
N GLU A 107 16.06 0.94 12.54
CA GLU A 107 16.33 -0.39 13.13
C GLU A 107 16.23 -0.40 14.67
N ASN A 108 16.13 0.78 15.28
CA ASN A 108 16.03 0.93 16.72
C ASN A 108 14.57 1.04 17.17
N ASP A 109 14.02 -0.06 17.71
CA ASP A 109 12.65 -0.14 18.22
C ASP A 109 12.28 0.98 19.21
N GLY A 110 13.26 1.55 19.93
CA GLY A 110 13.04 2.68 20.84
C GLY A 110 12.58 3.97 20.15
N PHE A 111 12.77 4.08 18.84
CA PHE A 111 12.31 5.20 18.00
C PHE A 111 11.11 4.83 17.10
N GLN A 112 10.62 3.60 17.16
CA GLN A 112 9.51 3.13 16.33
C GLN A 112 8.16 3.29 17.02
N VAL A 113 7.09 3.60 16.26
CA VAL A 113 5.72 3.63 16.79
C VAL A 113 5.26 2.23 17.19
N LEU A 114 5.57 1.23 16.35
CA LEU A 114 5.30 -0.17 16.62
C LEU A 114 6.58 -0.90 17.04
N PRO A 115 6.48 -1.96 17.86
CA PRO A 115 5.23 -2.51 18.41
C PRO A 115 4.75 -1.81 19.70
N ASP A 116 5.64 -1.13 20.43
CA ASP A 116 5.36 -0.78 21.83
C ASP A 116 4.75 0.62 22.03
N ASN A 117 5.26 1.62 21.32
CA ASN A 117 4.86 3.02 21.53
C ASN A 117 3.40 3.31 21.10
N ILE A 118 2.77 2.45 20.29
CA ILE A 118 1.35 2.55 19.92
C ILE A 118 0.41 2.35 21.12
N MET A 119 0.88 1.65 22.16
CA MET A 119 0.08 1.36 23.36
C MET A 119 -0.10 2.58 24.26
N LEU A 120 0.75 3.61 24.08
CA LEU A 120 0.73 4.84 24.84
C LEU A 120 -0.62 5.56 24.71
N TYR A 121 -0.92 6.41 25.69
CA TYR A 121 -2.00 7.39 25.63
C TYR A 121 -1.48 8.71 25.05
N GLU A 122 -2.37 9.66 24.75
CA GLU A 122 -2.06 10.87 23.97
C GLU A 122 -0.80 11.63 24.43
N ALA A 123 -0.71 12.04 25.70
CA ALA A 123 0.40 12.89 26.16
C ALA A 123 1.77 12.17 26.14
N PRO A 124 1.89 10.92 26.65
CA PRO A 124 3.13 10.16 26.48
C PRO A 124 3.50 9.90 25.01
N PHE A 125 2.51 9.62 24.15
CA PHE A 125 2.77 9.41 22.72
C PHE A 125 3.31 10.67 22.03
N LEU A 126 2.72 11.84 22.31
CA LEU A 126 3.24 13.12 21.81
C LEU A 126 4.66 13.39 22.32
N SER A 127 4.93 13.10 23.59
CA SER A 127 6.27 13.26 24.17
C SER A 127 7.31 12.37 23.48
N PHE A 128 6.91 11.13 23.14
CA PHE A 128 7.73 10.21 22.36
C PHE A 128 8.03 10.77 20.95
N LEU A 129 7.01 11.19 20.20
CA LEU A 129 7.20 11.74 18.86
C LEU A 129 8.06 13.01 18.87
N ASP A 130 7.85 13.91 19.84
CA ASP A 130 8.65 15.12 19.99
C ASP A 130 10.11 14.79 20.30
N TYR A 131 10.36 13.79 21.16
CA TYR A 131 11.71 13.29 21.46
C TYR A 131 12.39 12.71 20.22
N ARG A 132 11.73 11.80 19.49
CA ARG A 132 12.27 11.21 18.25
C ARG A 132 12.65 12.29 17.25
N ARG A 133 11.70 13.17 16.92
CA ARG A 133 11.92 14.26 15.95
C ARG A 133 13.09 15.16 16.36
N LYS A 134 13.21 15.47 17.65
CA LYS A 134 14.32 16.28 18.17
C LYS A 134 15.67 15.59 17.97
N GLU A 135 15.78 14.30 18.27
CA GLU A 135 17.03 13.56 18.12
C GLU A 135 17.39 13.34 16.64
N GLU A 136 16.42 13.08 15.77
CA GLU A 136 16.62 13.00 14.32
C GLU A 136 17.10 14.34 13.74
N ARG A 137 16.45 15.46 14.11
CA ARG A 137 16.88 16.80 13.69
C ARG A 137 18.29 17.12 14.17
N LYS A 138 18.59 16.84 15.43
CA LYS A 138 19.93 17.04 16.00
C LYS A 138 20.98 16.22 15.25
N PHE A 139 20.66 14.96 14.93
CA PHE A 139 21.54 14.11 14.14
C PHE A 139 21.79 14.70 12.75
N PHE A 140 20.73 15.08 12.04
CA PHE A 140 20.84 15.73 10.73
C PHE A 140 21.64 17.03 10.77
N ASP A 141 21.36 17.93 11.71
CA ASP A 141 22.01 19.23 11.79
C ASP A 141 23.51 19.09 12.07
N ASN A 142 23.89 18.18 12.96
CA ASN A 142 25.31 17.86 13.21
C ASN A 142 25.97 17.26 11.96
N TYR A 143 25.32 16.27 11.33
CA TYR A 143 25.83 15.63 10.13
C TYR A 143 26.03 16.63 8.98
N ALA A 144 25.07 17.54 8.78
CA ALA A 144 25.08 18.54 7.72
C ALA A 144 26.08 19.69 7.97
N GLN A 145 26.57 19.86 9.20
CA GLN A 145 27.68 20.77 9.51
C GLN A 145 29.02 20.16 9.10
N ASP A 146 29.20 18.86 9.33
CA ASP A 146 30.45 18.15 9.07
C ASP A 146 30.57 17.68 7.61
N ASN A 147 29.45 17.61 6.89
CA ASN A 147 29.39 17.05 5.54
C ASN A 147 28.72 17.99 4.52
N GLN A 148 29.30 18.06 3.32
CA GLN A 148 28.72 18.82 2.22
C GLN A 148 27.55 18.05 1.58
N LEU A 149 26.33 18.47 1.92
CA LEU A 149 25.09 17.95 1.34
C LEU A 149 24.49 18.91 0.31
N SER A 150 23.89 18.36 -0.75
CA SER A 150 23.17 19.16 -1.76
C SER A 150 21.90 19.78 -1.15
N ALA A 151 21.40 20.86 -1.76
CA ALA A 151 20.15 21.47 -1.32
C ALA A 151 18.96 20.49 -1.43
N ALA A 152 18.91 19.70 -2.50
CA ALA A 152 17.85 18.73 -2.73
C ALA A 152 17.86 17.59 -1.70
N PHE A 153 19.04 17.11 -1.30
CA PHE A 153 19.12 16.10 -0.25
C PHE A 153 18.75 16.67 1.12
N LYS A 154 19.20 17.89 1.46
CA LYS A 154 18.82 18.56 2.71
C LYS A 154 17.30 18.73 2.81
N ALA A 155 16.65 19.09 1.71
CA ALA A 155 15.21 19.18 1.58
C ALA A 155 14.52 17.83 1.85
N TYR A 156 14.97 16.79 1.15
CA TYR A 156 14.46 15.42 1.31
C TYR A 156 14.60 14.92 2.76
N ALA A 157 15.80 14.99 3.34
CA ALA A 157 16.06 14.47 4.69
C ALA A 157 15.23 15.19 5.77
N LYS A 158 15.06 16.52 5.64
CA LYS A 158 14.17 17.28 6.53
C LYS A 158 12.71 16.90 6.35
N ALA A 159 12.27 16.68 5.11
CA ALA A 159 10.91 16.24 4.82
C ALA A 159 10.63 14.86 5.42
N GLU A 160 11.55 13.89 5.32
CA GLU A 160 11.37 12.57 5.95
C GLU A 160 11.13 12.69 7.47
N ILE A 161 11.94 13.49 8.18
CA ILE A 161 11.79 13.73 9.62
C ILE A 161 10.44 14.40 9.94
N ASP A 162 10.09 15.44 9.18
CA ASP A 162 8.91 16.26 9.45
C ASP A 162 7.60 15.57 9.14
N TYR A 163 7.58 14.80 8.05
CA TYR A 163 6.39 14.09 7.62
C TYR A 163 6.25 12.72 8.26
N SER A 164 7.34 12.07 8.72
CA SER A 164 7.23 10.93 9.64
C SER A 164 6.53 11.35 10.94
N TYR A 165 6.97 12.45 11.56
CA TYR A 165 6.32 13.01 12.75
C TYR A 165 4.84 13.36 12.50
N ALA A 166 4.56 14.09 11.41
CA ALA A 166 3.21 14.55 11.13
C ALA A 166 2.26 13.41 10.76
N ASN A 167 2.73 12.42 9.99
CA ASN A 167 1.94 11.26 9.60
C ASN A 167 1.64 10.37 10.80
N ASP A 168 2.64 10.03 11.62
CA ASP A 168 2.43 9.20 12.81
C ASP A 168 1.46 9.86 13.79
N ARG A 169 1.57 11.18 13.99
CA ARG A 169 0.61 11.95 14.80
C ARG A 169 -0.79 11.95 14.18
N LEU A 170 -0.91 12.11 12.86
CA LEU A 170 -2.20 12.11 12.18
C LEU A 170 -2.91 10.75 12.29
N THR A 171 -2.17 9.65 12.11
CA THR A 171 -2.75 8.30 12.02
C THR A 171 -2.82 7.57 13.36
N PHE A 172 -2.26 8.12 14.44
CA PHE A 172 -2.12 7.46 15.74
C PHE A 172 -3.43 6.86 16.26
N GLN A 173 -4.53 7.64 16.27
CA GLN A 173 -5.81 7.18 16.82
C GLN A 173 -6.37 5.97 16.05
N ASP A 174 -6.29 6.01 14.72
CA ASP A 174 -6.76 4.94 13.83
C ASP A 174 -5.89 3.70 13.94
N LEU A 175 -4.57 3.88 13.92
CA LEU A 175 -3.61 2.79 14.04
C LEU A 175 -3.74 2.09 15.40
N ARG A 176 -3.90 2.86 16.49
CA ARG A 176 -4.08 2.31 17.83
C ARG A 176 -5.37 1.51 17.95
N GLU A 177 -6.49 1.99 17.40
CA GLU A 177 -7.74 1.23 17.39
C GLU A 177 -7.60 -0.12 16.66
N GLN A 178 -6.81 -0.16 15.58
CA GLN A 178 -6.58 -1.39 14.82
C GLN A 178 -5.67 -2.39 15.56
N VAL A 179 -4.65 -1.91 16.26
CA VAL A 179 -3.65 -2.75 16.93
C VAL A 179 -4.11 -3.15 18.35
N VAL A 180 -4.69 -2.22 19.11
CA VAL A 180 -5.11 -2.40 20.50
C VAL A 180 -6.58 -2.81 20.57
N ALA A 181 -6.89 -3.98 20.01
CA ALA A 181 -8.26 -4.49 19.87
C ALA A 181 -8.96 -4.86 21.20
N THR A 182 -8.25 -4.74 22.34
CA THR A 182 -8.76 -4.95 23.70
C THR A 182 -9.37 -3.70 24.33
N GLU A 183 -9.13 -2.53 23.75
CA GLU A 183 -9.61 -1.25 24.27
C GLU A 183 -10.53 -0.55 23.27
N SER A 184 -11.39 0.34 23.77
CA SER A 184 -12.18 1.22 22.92
C SER A 184 -11.30 2.28 22.26
N ARG A 185 -11.79 2.86 21.15
CA ARG A 185 -11.12 3.98 20.47
C ARG A 185 -10.76 5.10 21.45
N LEU A 186 -9.49 5.49 21.47
CA LEU A 186 -8.98 6.52 22.37
C LEU A 186 -9.65 7.86 22.07
N LYS A 187 -10.11 8.57 23.11
CA LYS A 187 -10.66 9.93 22.97
C LYS A 187 -9.51 10.94 23.01
N MET A 188 -9.33 11.69 21.92
CA MET A 188 -8.29 12.71 21.81
C MET A 188 -8.75 14.05 22.39
N THR A 189 -7.79 14.88 22.82
CA THR A 189 -8.07 16.27 23.20
C THR A 189 -8.53 17.09 21.99
N PRO A 190 -9.37 18.14 22.18
CA PRO A 190 -9.86 18.96 21.07
C PRO A 190 -8.77 19.60 20.22
N THR A 191 -7.60 19.88 20.82
CA THR A 191 -6.45 20.55 20.19
C THR A 191 -5.45 19.58 19.56
N TYR A 192 -5.69 18.26 19.64
CA TYR A 192 -4.72 17.26 19.19
C TYR A 192 -4.32 17.44 17.72
N TYR A 193 -5.28 17.79 16.86
CA TYR A 193 -5.10 17.95 15.41
C TYR A 193 -4.78 19.40 14.98
N ASP A 194 -4.55 20.33 15.91
CA ASP A 194 -4.31 21.76 15.58
C ASP A 194 -3.09 21.97 14.68
N PHE A 195 -2.11 21.05 14.71
CA PHE A 195 -0.93 21.10 13.84
C PHE A 195 -1.27 21.06 12.34
N LEU A 196 -2.43 20.54 11.96
CA LEU A 196 -2.90 20.50 10.58
C LEU A 196 -3.34 21.88 10.05
N SER A 197 -3.44 22.88 10.92
CA SER A 197 -3.70 24.26 10.51
C SER A 197 -2.48 24.96 9.87
N ASP A 198 -1.29 24.38 10.01
CA ASP A 198 -0.07 24.88 9.37
C ASP A 198 -0.11 24.62 7.85
N LYS A 199 -0.34 25.70 7.09
CA LYS A 199 -0.38 25.64 5.62
C LYS A 199 0.93 25.20 4.98
N SER A 200 2.07 25.44 5.64
CA SER A 200 3.39 25.04 5.12
C SER A 200 3.62 23.54 5.25
N LEU A 201 2.94 22.87 6.19
CA LEU A 201 2.93 21.42 6.29
C LEU A 201 2.16 20.79 5.12
N ILE A 202 1.03 21.40 4.74
CA ILE A 202 0.17 20.89 3.66
C ILE A 202 0.75 21.23 2.27
N ASN A 203 1.17 22.47 2.07
CA ASN A 203 1.81 22.93 0.85
C ASN A 203 3.26 23.33 1.14
N SER A 204 4.15 22.34 1.12
CA SER A 204 5.56 22.58 1.41
C SER A 204 6.15 23.58 0.40
N PRO A 205 6.83 24.63 0.88
CA PRO A 205 7.56 25.55 0.00
C PRO A 205 8.81 24.87 -0.60
N ASP A 206 9.23 23.73 -0.04
CA ASP A 206 10.40 22.99 -0.50
C ASP A 206 10.02 21.99 -1.59
N ALA A 207 10.47 22.24 -2.81
CA ALA A 207 10.23 21.36 -3.95
C ALA A 207 10.84 19.95 -3.77
N GLY A 208 11.86 19.81 -2.90
CA GLY A 208 12.46 18.51 -2.57
C GLY A 208 11.56 17.62 -1.70
N ALA A 209 10.57 18.19 -1.01
CA ALA A 209 9.65 17.42 -0.17
C ALA A 209 8.87 16.36 -0.98
N LEU A 210 8.61 16.58 -2.27
CA LEU A 210 7.91 15.59 -3.09
C LEU A 210 8.70 14.28 -3.27
N GLN A 211 10.03 14.29 -3.10
CA GLN A 211 10.85 13.07 -3.11
C GLN A 211 10.71 12.26 -1.82
N SER A 212 10.13 12.84 -0.76
CA SER A 212 9.81 12.14 0.48
C SER A 212 8.56 11.28 0.31
N GLY A 213 8.70 9.98 0.51
CA GLY A 213 7.56 9.06 0.55
C GLY A 213 6.62 9.41 1.71
N MET A 214 7.19 9.85 2.84
CA MET A 214 6.43 10.29 4.01
C MET A 214 5.60 11.55 3.72
N TYR A 215 6.10 12.50 2.93
CA TYR A 215 5.28 13.65 2.52
C TYR A 215 4.07 13.22 1.69
N GLN A 216 4.30 12.35 0.69
CA GLN A 216 3.23 11.84 -0.16
C GLN A 216 2.19 11.05 0.64
N GLU A 217 2.63 10.29 1.66
CA GLU A 217 1.76 9.53 2.56
C GLU A 217 0.97 10.41 3.50
N PHE A 218 1.64 11.37 4.12
CA PHE A 218 1.00 12.37 4.97
C PHE A 218 -0.11 13.11 4.23
N LEU A 219 0.12 13.56 2.99
CA LEU A 219 -0.90 14.26 2.21
C LEU A 219 -2.12 13.39 1.91
N LEU A 220 -1.90 12.13 1.54
CA LEU A 220 -3.01 11.21 1.29
C LEU A 220 -3.84 10.98 2.57
N ASN A 221 -3.18 10.74 3.71
CA ASN A 221 -3.85 10.56 4.99
C ASN A 221 -4.53 11.85 5.48
N TYR A 222 -3.94 13.02 5.21
CA TYR A 222 -4.55 14.32 5.48
C TYR A 222 -5.86 14.49 4.72
N ILE A 223 -5.88 14.18 3.43
CA ILE A 223 -7.09 14.25 2.60
C ILE A 223 -8.16 13.27 3.08
N HIS A 224 -7.78 12.04 3.45
CA HIS A 224 -8.71 11.08 4.06
C HIS A 224 -9.28 11.57 5.39
N TYR A 225 -8.43 12.16 6.24
CA TYR A 225 -8.85 12.77 7.49
C TYR A 225 -9.85 13.90 7.25
N GLN A 226 -9.55 14.82 6.31
CA GLN A 226 -10.46 15.90 5.94
C GLN A 226 -11.83 15.37 5.47
N ALA A 227 -11.85 14.38 4.57
CA ALA A 227 -13.11 13.74 4.13
C ALA A 227 -13.89 13.13 5.30
N THR A 228 -13.20 12.42 6.20
CA THR A 228 -13.81 11.79 7.38
C THR A 228 -14.38 12.83 8.34
N THR A 229 -13.67 13.94 8.58
CA THR A 229 -14.17 15.05 9.40
C THR A 229 -15.36 15.79 8.76
N ALA A 230 -15.46 15.75 7.44
CA ALA A 230 -16.63 16.19 6.68
C ALA A 230 -17.76 15.13 6.62
N ASN A 231 -17.65 14.06 7.43
CA ASN A 231 -18.62 12.98 7.56
C ASN A 231 -18.79 12.11 6.31
N HIS A 232 -17.72 11.96 5.52
CA HIS A 232 -17.63 10.98 4.43
C HIS A 232 -16.71 9.83 4.85
N GLN A 233 -17.27 8.63 4.96
CA GLN A 233 -16.54 7.40 5.31
C GLN A 233 -16.05 6.67 4.06
N ARG A 234 -14.99 5.88 4.18
CA ARG A 234 -14.46 5.06 3.05
C ARG A 234 -15.49 4.13 2.40
N SER A 235 -16.53 3.75 3.13
CA SER A 235 -17.65 2.94 2.64
C SER A 235 -18.64 3.72 1.77
N ASP A 236 -18.61 5.05 1.82
CA ASP A 236 -19.57 5.90 1.16
C ASP A 236 -19.26 5.99 -0.34
N PRO A 237 -20.29 5.96 -1.23
CA PRO A 237 -20.06 5.97 -2.67
C PRO A 237 -19.30 7.19 -3.21
N ASP A 238 -19.35 8.31 -2.51
CA ASP A 238 -18.75 9.59 -2.90
C ASP A 238 -17.38 9.86 -2.24
N PHE A 239 -16.91 8.99 -1.33
CA PHE A 239 -15.69 9.22 -0.55
C PHE A 239 -14.47 9.60 -1.40
N TYR A 240 -14.18 8.81 -2.45
CA TYR A 240 -13.02 9.07 -3.31
C TYR A 240 -13.20 10.32 -4.18
N GLN A 241 -14.44 10.66 -4.57
CA GLN A 241 -14.74 11.92 -5.26
C GLN A 241 -14.47 13.12 -4.35
N VAL A 242 -14.94 13.06 -3.10
CA VAL A 242 -14.68 14.08 -2.08
C VAL A 242 -13.17 14.21 -1.82
N CYS A 243 -12.45 13.10 -1.65
CA CYS A 243 -10.99 13.12 -1.47
C CYS A 243 -10.28 13.77 -2.67
N TYR A 244 -10.69 13.43 -3.90
CA TYR A 244 -10.11 14.00 -5.11
C TYR A 244 -10.34 15.52 -5.18
N ASP A 245 -11.55 15.97 -4.85
CA ASP A 245 -11.90 17.39 -4.86
C ASP A 245 -11.19 18.17 -3.74
N LEU A 246 -11.04 17.58 -2.54
CA LEU A 246 -10.23 18.14 -1.46
C LEU A 246 -8.76 18.26 -1.88
N ALA A 247 -8.18 17.20 -2.47
CA ALA A 247 -6.81 17.25 -2.98
C ALA A 247 -6.63 18.34 -4.05
N LYS A 248 -7.58 18.43 -4.99
CA LYS A 248 -7.58 19.42 -6.07
C LYS A 248 -7.64 20.87 -5.57
N THR A 249 -8.38 21.12 -4.49
CA THR A 249 -8.65 22.48 -3.99
C THR A 249 -7.69 22.93 -2.89
N GLN A 250 -7.19 22.01 -2.06
CA GLN A 250 -6.34 22.33 -0.91
C GLN A 250 -4.84 22.23 -1.21
N LEU A 251 -4.45 21.40 -2.18
CA LEU A 251 -3.05 21.19 -2.54
C LEU A 251 -2.66 21.98 -3.78
N THR A 252 -1.36 22.20 -3.96
CA THR A 252 -0.81 22.97 -5.08
C THR A 252 0.36 22.24 -5.75
N GLY A 253 0.75 22.71 -6.94
CA GLY A 253 1.91 22.20 -7.67
C GLY A 253 1.84 20.71 -8.00
N SER A 254 3.00 20.06 -8.01
CA SER A 254 3.13 18.62 -8.29
C SER A 254 2.57 17.75 -7.17
N ALA A 255 2.63 18.20 -5.91
CA ALA A 255 2.05 17.48 -4.76
C ALA A 255 0.54 17.28 -4.92
N ARG A 256 -0.16 18.28 -5.47
CA ARG A 256 -1.57 18.17 -5.87
C ARG A 256 -1.81 17.03 -6.85
N LEU A 257 -1.05 16.96 -7.94
CA LEU A 257 -1.22 15.91 -8.96
C LEU A 257 -0.89 14.53 -8.40
N VAL A 258 0.17 14.40 -7.61
CA VAL A 258 0.50 13.12 -6.97
C VAL A 258 -0.61 12.69 -6.02
N CYS A 259 -1.11 13.56 -5.14
CA CYS A 259 -2.18 13.19 -4.22
C CYS A 259 -3.50 12.84 -4.95
N MET A 260 -3.91 13.64 -5.95
CA MET A 260 -5.10 13.34 -6.78
C MET A 260 -4.94 11.98 -7.50
N GLY A 261 -3.76 11.70 -8.03
CA GLY A 261 -3.44 10.43 -8.67
C GLY A 261 -3.48 9.25 -7.70
N ARG A 262 -2.94 9.40 -6.49
CA ARG A 262 -3.00 8.38 -5.44
C ARG A 262 -4.45 8.09 -5.00
N VAL A 263 -5.30 9.12 -4.90
CA VAL A 263 -6.74 8.94 -4.66
C VAL A 263 -7.40 8.13 -5.78
N LEU A 264 -7.07 8.41 -7.05
CA LEU A 264 -7.55 7.61 -8.19
C LEU A 264 -7.09 6.16 -8.08
N GLN A 265 -5.82 5.90 -7.78
CA GLN A 265 -5.29 4.54 -7.60
C GLN A 265 -5.98 3.80 -6.45
N GLU A 266 -6.23 4.45 -5.31
CA GLU A 266 -7.02 3.87 -4.22
C GLU A 266 -8.43 3.52 -4.70
N SER A 267 -9.10 4.47 -5.37
CA SER A 267 -10.44 4.30 -5.89
C SER A 267 -10.54 3.10 -6.86
N PHE A 268 -9.58 2.95 -7.78
CA PHE A 268 -9.51 1.82 -8.71
C PHE A 268 -9.29 0.50 -7.97
N ARG A 269 -8.32 0.48 -7.04
CA ARG A 269 -7.94 -0.68 -6.22
C ARG A 269 -9.08 -1.21 -5.35
N PHE A 270 -10.01 -0.34 -4.95
CA PHE A 270 -11.22 -0.69 -4.21
C PHE A 270 -12.46 -0.88 -5.09
N GLY A 271 -12.31 -0.83 -6.42
CA GLY A 271 -13.37 -1.18 -7.37
C GLY A 271 -14.28 -0.02 -7.79
N HIS A 272 -14.03 1.22 -7.35
CA HIS A 272 -14.82 2.41 -7.72
C HIS A 272 -14.47 2.97 -9.11
N VAL A 273 -14.08 2.09 -10.04
CA VAL A 273 -13.57 2.46 -11.37
C VAL A 273 -14.61 3.25 -12.17
N LYS A 274 -15.87 2.80 -12.19
CA LYS A 274 -16.95 3.47 -12.94
C LYS A 274 -17.18 4.90 -12.44
N GLN A 275 -17.20 5.09 -11.13
CA GLN A 275 -17.38 6.39 -10.47
C GLN A 275 -16.18 7.31 -10.71
N SER A 276 -15.00 6.73 -10.94
CA SER A 276 -13.75 7.48 -11.11
C SER A 276 -13.48 7.93 -12.54
N ALA A 277 -14.30 7.54 -13.51
CA ALA A 277 -14.09 7.92 -14.92
C ALA A 277 -14.09 9.46 -15.10
N ALA A 278 -14.97 10.17 -14.38
CA ALA A 278 -15.01 11.63 -14.40
C ALA A 278 -13.76 12.26 -13.77
N MET A 279 -13.31 11.73 -12.62
CA MET A 279 -12.07 12.15 -11.97
C MET A 279 -10.86 11.93 -12.88
N LEU A 280 -10.77 10.79 -13.57
CA LEU A 280 -9.67 10.51 -14.50
C LEU A 280 -9.66 11.46 -15.70
N ALA A 281 -10.84 11.80 -16.24
CA ALA A 281 -10.97 12.77 -17.33
C ALA A 281 -10.63 14.21 -16.88
N ASP A 282 -10.96 14.57 -15.65
CA ASP A 282 -10.53 15.84 -15.05
C ASP A 282 -9.01 15.84 -14.82
N PHE A 283 -8.44 14.74 -14.33
CA PHE A 283 -7.01 14.60 -14.10
C PHE A 283 -6.20 14.77 -15.39
N GLN A 284 -6.67 14.21 -16.50
CA GLN A 284 -6.04 14.40 -17.82
C GLN A 284 -5.85 15.88 -18.18
N LYS A 285 -6.83 16.72 -17.83
CA LYS A 285 -6.78 18.17 -18.09
C LYS A 285 -5.85 18.88 -17.11
N ALA A 286 -5.75 18.38 -15.87
CA ALA A 286 -4.88 18.94 -14.84
C ALA A 286 -3.40 18.60 -15.05
N ASP A 287 -3.10 17.39 -15.54
CA ASP A 287 -1.75 16.93 -15.87
C ASP A 287 -1.31 17.40 -17.26
N THR A 288 -1.12 18.71 -17.40
CA THR A 288 -0.79 19.35 -18.69
C THR A 288 0.53 18.89 -19.31
N LYS A 289 1.41 18.26 -18.53
CA LYS A 289 2.68 17.69 -18.99
C LYS A 289 2.56 16.20 -19.35
N ASN A 290 1.40 15.58 -19.13
CA ASN A 290 1.15 14.16 -19.32
C ASN A 290 2.19 13.27 -18.59
N GLN A 291 2.61 13.70 -17.39
CA GLN A 291 3.63 13.00 -16.61
C GLN A 291 3.06 11.75 -15.90
N TYR A 292 1.76 11.77 -15.60
CA TYR A 292 1.09 10.85 -14.70
C TYR A 292 -0.12 10.17 -15.35
N TYR A 293 -0.82 10.88 -16.24
CA TYR A 293 -2.10 10.42 -16.79
C TYR A 293 -2.01 9.04 -17.46
N GLN A 294 -0.96 8.76 -18.24
CA GLN A 294 -0.84 7.46 -18.91
C GLN A 294 -0.75 6.29 -17.92
N VAL A 295 -0.07 6.49 -16.79
CA VAL A 295 0.04 5.48 -15.72
C VAL A 295 -1.34 5.22 -15.12
N LEU A 296 -2.08 6.28 -14.80
CA LEU A 296 -3.43 6.20 -14.23
C LEU A 296 -4.44 5.61 -15.22
N GLN A 297 -4.33 5.92 -16.51
CA GLN A 297 -5.18 5.34 -17.56
C GLN A 297 -4.96 3.83 -17.68
N ASN A 298 -3.70 3.38 -17.65
CA ASN A 298 -3.39 1.95 -17.66
C ASN A 298 -3.93 1.26 -16.40
N ASP A 299 -3.80 1.89 -15.24
CA ASP A 299 -4.31 1.35 -13.97
C ASP A 299 -5.85 1.26 -13.95
N PHE A 300 -6.53 2.27 -14.48
CA PHE A 300 -7.97 2.29 -14.69
C PHE A 300 -8.43 1.10 -15.55
N GLU A 301 -7.78 0.89 -16.70
CA GLU A 301 -8.16 -0.20 -17.61
C GLU A 301 -7.86 -1.59 -17.02
N MET A 302 -6.78 -1.74 -16.24
CA MET A 302 -6.49 -3.00 -15.52
C MET A 302 -7.57 -3.35 -14.49
N HIS A 303 -8.17 -2.36 -13.81
CA HIS A 303 -9.16 -2.60 -12.75
C HIS A 303 -10.61 -2.65 -13.26
N LYS A 304 -10.88 -2.27 -14.51
CA LYS A 304 -12.24 -2.13 -15.08
C LYS A 304 -13.09 -3.40 -15.02
N ALA A 305 -12.47 -4.56 -15.26
CA ALA A 305 -13.15 -5.86 -15.18
C ALA A 305 -13.61 -6.21 -13.75
N PHE A 306 -12.99 -5.60 -12.74
CA PHE A 306 -13.25 -5.82 -11.31
C PHE A 306 -13.95 -4.63 -10.66
N ALA A 307 -14.51 -3.73 -11.46
CA ALA A 307 -15.27 -2.62 -10.91
C ALA A 307 -16.48 -3.13 -10.13
N ILE A 308 -16.86 -2.40 -9.10
CA ILE A 308 -18.12 -2.58 -8.39
C ILE A 308 -19.28 -2.50 -9.41
N GLY A 309 -20.22 -3.45 -9.30
CA GLY A 309 -21.32 -3.68 -10.24
C GLY A 309 -20.90 -4.31 -11.58
N SER A 310 -19.65 -4.73 -11.77
CA SER A 310 -19.26 -5.58 -12.90
C SER A 310 -19.52 -7.06 -12.58
N PRO A 311 -19.90 -7.89 -13.57
CA PRO A 311 -20.10 -9.32 -13.37
C PRO A 311 -18.81 -10.00 -12.88
N ALA A 312 -18.92 -10.84 -11.84
CA ALA A 312 -17.78 -11.61 -11.38
C ALA A 312 -17.42 -12.73 -12.38
N PRO A 313 -16.12 -13.02 -12.58
CA PRO A 313 -15.67 -14.08 -13.47
C PRO A 313 -16.27 -15.44 -13.12
N ASN A 314 -16.79 -16.14 -14.12
CA ASN A 314 -17.32 -17.48 -13.88
C ASN A 314 -16.22 -18.54 -13.71
N PHE A 315 -16.54 -19.63 -13.02
CA PHE A 315 -15.71 -20.84 -12.92
C PHE A 315 -16.59 -22.10 -12.87
N HIS A 316 -15.97 -23.25 -13.13
CA HIS A 316 -16.52 -24.57 -12.86
C HIS A 316 -15.45 -25.37 -12.12
N LEU A 317 -15.73 -25.76 -10.88
CA LEU A 317 -14.79 -26.45 -9.99
C LEU A 317 -15.47 -27.60 -9.27
N ILE A 318 -14.68 -28.54 -8.75
CA ILE A 318 -15.18 -29.69 -8.01
C ILE A 318 -15.15 -29.40 -6.51
N SER A 319 -16.24 -29.73 -5.82
CA SER A 319 -16.37 -29.57 -4.38
C SER A 319 -15.64 -30.67 -3.62
N ALA A 320 -15.46 -30.49 -2.31
CA ALA A 320 -14.89 -31.52 -1.44
C ALA A 320 -15.75 -32.82 -1.42
N THR A 321 -17.05 -32.72 -1.69
CA THR A 321 -17.98 -33.86 -1.80
C THR A 321 -17.98 -34.53 -3.18
N GLY A 322 -17.34 -33.92 -4.19
CA GLY A 322 -17.27 -34.44 -5.55
C GLY A 322 -18.28 -33.82 -6.53
N ASP A 323 -19.06 -32.84 -6.07
CA ASP A 323 -20.07 -32.17 -6.88
C ASP A 323 -19.43 -31.11 -7.79
N SER A 324 -19.96 -30.96 -9.00
CA SER A 324 -19.61 -29.84 -9.88
C SER A 324 -20.29 -28.56 -9.41
N VAL A 325 -19.51 -27.52 -9.14
CA VAL A 325 -19.97 -26.21 -8.66
C VAL A 325 -19.57 -25.13 -9.65
N SER A 326 -20.53 -24.31 -10.06
CA SER A 326 -20.30 -23.06 -10.81
C SER A 326 -20.72 -21.84 -10.01
N LEU A 327 -20.21 -20.67 -10.35
CA LEU A 327 -20.62 -19.43 -9.68
C LEU A 327 -22.12 -19.16 -9.88
N GLN A 328 -22.67 -19.40 -11.08
CA GLN A 328 -24.10 -19.19 -11.37
C GLN A 328 -25.01 -20.13 -10.58
N SER A 329 -24.49 -21.24 -10.05
CA SER A 329 -25.26 -22.13 -9.18
C SER A 329 -25.76 -21.43 -7.91
N PHE A 330 -25.19 -20.26 -7.59
CA PHE A 330 -25.56 -19.42 -6.45
C PHE A 330 -26.34 -18.15 -6.83
N ALA A 331 -26.84 -18.07 -8.07
CA ALA A 331 -27.66 -16.94 -8.51
C ALA A 331 -28.83 -16.68 -7.54
N GLY A 332 -29.08 -15.40 -7.26
CA GLY A 332 -30.07 -14.96 -6.29
C GLY A 332 -29.58 -14.98 -4.84
N LYS A 333 -28.33 -15.36 -4.55
CA LYS A 333 -27.74 -15.35 -3.20
C LYS A 333 -26.59 -14.37 -3.12
N LEU A 334 -26.43 -13.72 -1.97
CA LEU A 334 -25.22 -12.97 -1.66
C LEU A 334 -24.05 -13.98 -1.56
N ILE A 335 -22.86 -13.65 -2.05
CA ILE A 335 -21.71 -14.57 -2.03
C ILE A 335 -20.53 -13.90 -1.33
N TYR A 336 -20.10 -14.48 -0.21
CA TYR A 336 -18.82 -14.15 0.42
C TYR A 336 -17.78 -15.17 -0.02
N LEU A 337 -16.92 -14.77 -0.95
CA LEU A 337 -15.95 -15.62 -1.62
C LEU A 337 -14.58 -15.48 -0.94
N ASN A 338 -13.92 -16.61 -0.69
CA ASN A 338 -12.59 -16.69 -0.08
C ASN A 338 -11.65 -17.56 -0.91
N PHE A 339 -10.56 -16.99 -1.40
CA PHE A 339 -9.42 -17.74 -1.94
C PHE A 339 -8.40 -18.02 -0.84
N TRP A 340 -8.03 -19.29 -0.66
CA TRP A 340 -7.16 -19.70 0.45
C TRP A 340 -6.25 -20.88 0.08
N ARG A 341 -5.31 -21.22 0.97
CA ARG A 341 -4.45 -22.42 0.87
C ARG A 341 -4.22 -23.07 2.22
N THR A 342 -4.02 -24.39 2.21
CA THR A 342 -3.61 -25.14 3.41
C THR A 342 -2.22 -24.75 3.92
N THR A 343 -1.35 -24.23 3.06
CA THR A 343 0.02 -23.82 3.39
C THR A 343 0.17 -22.33 3.71
N SER A 344 -0.92 -21.55 3.75
CA SER A 344 -0.88 -20.14 4.14
C SER A 344 -1.22 -20.00 5.63
N GLY A 345 -0.25 -19.54 6.42
CA GLY A 345 -0.44 -19.32 7.86
C GLY A 345 -1.57 -18.31 8.15
N LEU A 346 -1.69 -17.26 7.32
CA LEU A 346 -2.78 -16.28 7.44
C LEU A 346 -4.14 -16.90 7.11
N SER A 347 -4.24 -17.75 6.08
CA SER A 347 -5.48 -18.47 5.78
C SER A 347 -5.88 -19.38 6.94
N LEU A 348 -4.94 -20.16 7.49
CA LEU A 348 -5.21 -21.05 8.61
C LEU A 348 -5.62 -20.30 9.89
N ARG A 349 -5.14 -19.06 10.07
CA ARG A 349 -5.57 -18.17 11.16
C ARG A 349 -7.00 -17.65 10.98
N ASP A 350 -7.41 -17.39 9.75
CA ASP A 350 -8.74 -16.85 9.43
C ASP A 350 -9.85 -17.93 9.46
N LEU A 351 -9.55 -19.17 9.04
CA LEU A 351 -10.54 -20.26 8.93
C LEU A 351 -11.34 -20.58 10.21
N PRO A 352 -10.76 -20.56 11.44
CA PRO A 352 -11.51 -20.78 12.67
C PRO A 352 -12.71 -19.83 12.84
N TYR A 353 -12.63 -18.61 12.30
CA TYR A 353 -13.70 -17.61 12.38
C TYR A 353 -14.86 -17.92 11.41
N ALA A 354 -14.68 -18.81 10.43
CA ALA A 354 -15.72 -19.15 9.45
C ALA A 354 -16.96 -19.77 10.11
N GLN A 355 -16.79 -20.57 11.17
CA GLN A 355 -17.93 -21.18 11.89
C GLN A 355 -18.79 -20.12 12.59
N GLU A 356 -18.15 -19.18 13.28
CA GLU A 356 -18.86 -18.08 13.94
C GLU A 356 -19.60 -17.21 12.93
N LEU A 357 -18.93 -16.87 11.82
CA LEU A 357 -19.52 -16.06 10.77
C LEU A 357 -20.70 -16.77 10.10
N ALA A 358 -20.54 -18.03 9.70
CA ALA A 358 -21.60 -18.81 9.09
C ALA A 358 -22.84 -18.93 10.01
N LYS A 359 -22.61 -19.15 11.31
CA LYS A 359 -23.69 -19.22 12.31
C LYS A 359 -24.46 -17.89 12.42
N LYS A 360 -23.79 -16.74 12.35
CA LYS A 360 -24.45 -15.42 12.40
C LYS A 360 -25.39 -15.16 11.21
N PHE A 361 -25.15 -15.84 10.08
CA PHE A 361 -25.94 -15.71 8.86
C PHE A 361 -26.77 -16.96 8.55
N GLU A 362 -26.96 -17.85 9.53
CA GLU A 362 -27.83 -19.01 9.38
C GLU A 362 -29.26 -18.57 9.03
N GLY A 363 -29.86 -19.22 8.02
CA GLY A 363 -31.17 -18.85 7.48
C GLY A 363 -31.19 -17.58 6.62
N LYS A 364 -30.06 -16.90 6.41
CA LYS A 364 -29.96 -15.78 5.46
C LYS A 364 -29.61 -16.28 4.06
N ASN A 365 -29.98 -15.50 3.05
CA ASN A 365 -29.80 -15.86 1.65
C ASN A 365 -28.37 -15.56 1.15
N ILE A 366 -27.39 -16.21 1.76
CA ILE A 366 -25.96 -16.03 1.51
C ILE A 366 -25.24 -17.36 1.35
N VAL A 367 -24.17 -17.37 0.57
CA VAL A 367 -23.24 -18.50 0.43
C VAL A 367 -21.84 -18.06 0.83
N PHE A 368 -21.23 -18.81 1.74
CA PHE A 368 -19.80 -18.75 2.00
C PHE A 368 -19.09 -19.70 1.03
N LEU A 369 -18.42 -19.17 0.02
CA LEU A 369 -17.78 -19.93 -1.05
C LEU A 369 -16.26 -19.87 -0.89
N ASN A 370 -15.64 -21.00 -0.64
CA ASN A 370 -14.21 -21.11 -0.36
C ASN A 370 -13.52 -21.86 -1.52
N ILE A 371 -12.62 -21.16 -2.22
CA ILE A 371 -11.84 -21.67 -3.34
C ILE A 371 -10.41 -21.92 -2.88
N ALA A 372 -10.05 -23.18 -2.68
CA ALA A 372 -8.69 -23.56 -2.32
C ALA A 372 -7.78 -23.57 -3.56
N LEU A 373 -6.63 -22.93 -3.45
CA LEU A 373 -5.59 -22.88 -4.49
C LEU A 373 -4.46 -23.87 -4.20
N ASP A 374 -4.80 -25.03 -3.65
CA ASP A 374 -3.88 -26.09 -3.24
C ASP A 374 -3.56 -27.05 -4.40
N GLU A 375 -2.29 -27.42 -4.57
CA GLU A 375 -1.89 -28.48 -5.50
C GLU A 375 -2.24 -29.88 -4.98
N ASN A 376 -2.20 -30.07 -3.65
CA ASN A 376 -2.51 -31.35 -3.04
C ASN A 376 -4.00 -31.45 -2.67
N GLU A 377 -4.77 -32.15 -3.52
CA GLU A 377 -6.20 -32.37 -3.30
C GLU A 377 -6.51 -33.14 -2.01
N GLY A 378 -5.74 -34.20 -1.74
CA GLY A 378 -5.97 -35.07 -0.59
C GLY A 378 -5.82 -34.31 0.74
N ALA A 379 -4.75 -33.51 0.86
CA ALA A 379 -4.50 -32.70 2.04
C ALA A 379 -5.60 -31.64 2.27
N TRP A 380 -5.98 -30.93 1.20
CA TRP A 380 -7.08 -29.97 1.25
C TRP A 380 -8.40 -30.61 1.68
N LYS A 381 -8.80 -31.70 1.00
CA LYS A 381 -10.05 -32.41 1.28
C LYS A 381 -10.09 -32.97 2.70
N GLN A 382 -8.98 -33.53 3.17
CA GLN A 382 -8.84 -33.99 4.55
C GLN A 382 -9.02 -32.85 5.55
N LEU A 383 -8.43 -31.67 5.31
CA LEU A 383 -8.57 -30.51 6.19
C LEU A 383 -10.03 -30.03 6.25
N VAL A 384 -10.67 -29.84 5.08
CA VAL A 384 -12.08 -29.41 5.00
C VAL A 384 -13.00 -30.35 5.79
N ILE A 385 -12.85 -31.66 5.59
CA ILE A 385 -13.69 -32.68 6.24
C ILE A 385 -13.40 -32.74 7.75
N SER A 386 -12.12 -32.84 8.15
CA SER A 386 -11.75 -33.02 9.56
C SER A 386 -12.06 -31.80 10.42
N LYS A 387 -11.94 -30.59 9.87
CA LYS A 387 -12.27 -29.33 10.55
C LYS A 387 -13.74 -28.94 10.43
N LYS A 388 -14.54 -29.69 9.66
CA LYS A 388 -15.96 -29.42 9.42
C LYS A 388 -16.17 -27.96 9.01
N LEU A 389 -15.39 -27.49 8.04
CA LEU A 389 -15.45 -26.10 7.60
C LEU A 389 -16.84 -25.82 6.99
N PRO A 390 -17.52 -24.74 7.39
CA PRO A 390 -18.85 -24.43 6.87
C PRO A 390 -18.78 -23.87 5.45
N GLY A 391 -19.93 -23.84 4.77
CA GLY A 391 -20.06 -23.29 3.42
C GLY A 391 -19.65 -24.27 2.33
N VAL A 392 -19.52 -23.75 1.11
CA VAL A 392 -19.11 -24.52 -0.07
C VAL A 392 -17.61 -24.46 -0.20
N HIS A 393 -16.96 -25.63 -0.33
CA HIS A 393 -15.52 -25.74 -0.51
C HIS A 393 -15.22 -26.39 -1.85
N VAL A 394 -14.54 -25.67 -2.72
CA VAL A 394 -14.08 -26.13 -4.04
C VAL A 394 -12.57 -25.94 -4.16
N ARG A 395 -11.94 -26.64 -5.10
CA ARG A 395 -10.50 -26.58 -5.33
C ARG A 395 -10.17 -26.21 -6.77
N SER A 396 -9.14 -25.38 -6.95
CA SER A 396 -8.47 -25.16 -8.22
C SER A 396 -6.98 -25.47 -8.10
N GLY A 397 -6.50 -26.49 -8.83
CA GLY A 397 -5.07 -26.79 -8.96
C GLY A 397 -4.33 -25.72 -9.79
N GLY A 398 -3.00 -25.69 -9.72
CA GLY A 398 -2.18 -24.65 -10.37
C GLY A 398 -1.91 -23.42 -9.49
N GLY A 399 -2.42 -23.39 -8.26
CA GLY A 399 -2.19 -22.30 -7.31
C GLY A 399 -2.65 -20.93 -7.83
N LEU A 400 -1.79 -19.93 -7.65
CA LEU A 400 -2.02 -18.55 -8.12
C LEU A 400 -1.97 -18.47 -9.66
N ARG A 401 -1.45 -19.50 -10.33
CA ARG A 401 -1.41 -19.60 -11.79
C ARG A 401 -2.68 -20.21 -12.38
N SER A 402 -3.58 -20.72 -11.55
CA SER A 402 -4.87 -21.28 -11.96
C SER A 402 -5.69 -20.25 -12.74
N SER A 403 -6.56 -20.73 -13.64
CA SER A 403 -7.41 -19.85 -14.45
C SER A 403 -8.33 -18.98 -13.58
N VAL A 404 -8.89 -19.55 -12.50
CA VAL A 404 -9.77 -18.83 -11.57
C VAL A 404 -9.01 -17.80 -10.74
N ALA A 405 -7.79 -18.09 -10.27
CA ALA A 405 -7.00 -17.11 -9.53
C ALA A 405 -6.62 -15.92 -10.43
N LYS A 406 -6.19 -16.21 -11.67
CA LYS A 406 -5.90 -15.18 -12.68
C LYS A 406 -7.13 -14.35 -13.04
N SER A 407 -8.28 -15.00 -13.24
CA SER A 407 -9.50 -14.31 -13.62
C SER A 407 -10.02 -13.40 -12.52
N TYR A 408 -9.67 -13.63 -11.25
CA TYR A 408 -9.97 -12.75 -10.11
C TYR A 408 -8.79 -11.84 -9.71
N MET A 409 -7.70 -11.82 -10.49
CA MET A 409 -6.45 -11.11 -10.18
C MET A 409 -5.92 -11.38 -8.76
N VAL A 410 -6.09 -12.61 -8.27
CA VAL A 410 -5.57 -13.02 -6.96
C VAL A 410 -4.06 -13.09 -7.01
N GLN A 411 -3.39 -12.22 -6.25
CA GLN A 411 -1.93 -12.18 -6.14
C GLN A 411 -1.42 -12.89 -4.89
N ASP A 412 -2.24 -12.99 -3.84
CA ASP A 412 -1.90 -13.68 -2.58
C ASP A 412 -3.16 -14.19 -1.86
N VAL A 413 -3.00 -15.00 -0.82
CA VAL A 413 -4.08 -15.59 -0.02
C VAL A 413 -3.87 -15.42 1.50
N PRO A 414 -4.93 -15.12 2.28
CA PRO A 414 -6.33 -15.13 1.87
C PRO A 414 -6.73 -13.86 1.09
N SER A 415 -7.56 -14.06 0.06
CA SER A 415 -8.19 -12.97 -0.72
C SER A 415 -9.70 -13.16 -0.72
N TYR A 416 -10.43 -12.10 -0.39
CA TYR A 416 -11.88 -12.15 -0.23
C TYR A 416 -12.58 -11.28 -1.26
N PHE A 417 -13.82 -11.64 -1.62
CA PHE A 417 -14.69 -10.85 -2.48
C PHE A 417 -16.13 -10.97 -1.97
N LEU A 418 -16.90 -9.88 -2.10
CA LEU A 418 -18.31 -9.85 -1.76
C LEU A 418 -19.11 -9.59 -3.04
N LEU A 419 -19.96 -10.54 -3.41
CA LEU A 419 -20.75 -10.49 -4.63
C LEU A 419 -22.23 -10.36 -4.28
N ALA A 420 -22.93 -9.53 -5.06
CA ALA A 420 -24.37 -9.34 -5.00
C ALA A 420 -25.13 -10.59 -5.46
N GLU A 421 -26.43 -10.61 -5.17
CA GLU A 421 -27.38 -11.65 -5.56
C GLU A 421 -27.46 -11.84 -7.08
N ASP A 422 -27.13 -10.82 -7.88
CA ASP A 422 -27.08 -10.88 -9.34
C ASP A 422 -25.72 -11.35 -9.90
N GLY A 423 -24.76 -11.68 -9.03
CA GLY A 423 -23.42 -12.13 -9.40
C GLY A 423 -22.43 -11.01 -9.75
N THR A 424 -22.74 -9.75 -9.45
CA THR A 424 -21.81 -8.62 -9.63
C THR A 424 -20.99 -8.34 -8.37
N PHE A 425 -19.84 -7.66 -8.50
CA PHE A 425 -19.03 -7.24 -7.35
C PHE A 425 -19.72 -6.16 -6.52
N LEU A 426 -19.83 -6.35 -5.21
CA LEU A 426 -20.17 -5.30 -4.24
C LEU A 426 -18.94 -4.73 -3.55
N ASN A 427 -17.99 -5.60 -3.22
CA ASN A 427 -16.69 -5.21 -2.68
C ASN A 427 -15.61 -6.18 -3.16
N VAL A 428 -14.53 -5.66 -3.74
CA VAL A 428 -13.37 -6.44 -4.20
C VAL A 428 -12.29 -6.64 -3.15
N LYS A 429 -12.41 -5.94 -2.00
CA LYS A 429 -11.54 -6.08 -0.83
C LYS A 429 -12.35 -5.99 0.48
N PRO A 430 -13.37 -6.85 0.68
CA PRO A 430 -14.12 -6.89 1.92
C PRO A 430 -13.24 -7.27 3.10
N LYS A 431 -13.73 -6.98 4.30
CA LYS A 431 -13.09 -7.35 5.56
C LYS A 431 -12.95 -8.88 5.64
N ARG A 432 -11.79 -9.33 6.13
CA ARG A 432 -11.45 -10.76 6.28
C ARG A 432 -12.33 -11.45 7.32
N LEU A 433 -12.40 -12.77 7.27
CA LEU A 433 -13.14 -13.60 8.25
C LEU A 433 -12.82 -13.26 9.70
N SER A 434 -11.55 -12.96 10.01
CA SER A 434 -11.10 -12.64 11.37
C SER A 434 -11.49 -11.23 11.84
N SER A 435 -12.05 -10.39 10.97
CA SER A 435 -12.43 -9.01 11.29
C SER A 435 -13.83 -8.99 11.90
N ARG A 436 -13.98 -8.33 13.06
CA ARG A 436 -15.31 -8.09 13.67
C ARG A 436 -16.25 -7.33 12.72
N ALA A 437 -15.70 -6.41 11.93
CA ALA A 437 -16.45 -5.59 10.98
C ALA A 437 -16.96 -6.37 9.75
N ALA A 438 -16.48 -7.60 9.50
CA ALA A 438 -16.98 -8.41 8.38
C ALA A 438 -18.47 -8.76 8.53
N VAL A 439 -18.95 -8.91 9.77
CA VAL A 439 -20.38 -9.17 10.04
C VAL A 439 -21.23 -8.00 9.58
N ASP A 440 -20.85 -6.78 9.93
CA ASP A 440 -21.66 -5.60 9.65
C ASP A 440 -21.60 -5.27 8.15
N GLU A 441 -20.42 -5.40 7.53
CA GLU A 441 -20.27 -5.27 6.08
C GLU A 441 -21.16 -6.25 5.29
N ILE A 442 -21.19 -7.53 5.67
CA ILE A 442 -22.05 -8.52 4.99
C ILE A 442 -23.54 -8.22 5.23
N LYS A 443 -23.93 -7.81 6.45
CA LYS A 443 -25.33 -7.43 6.73
C LYS A 443 -25.79 -6.27 5.86
N GLU A 444 -24.92 -5.28 5.69
CA GLU A 444 -25.21 -4.10 4.89
C GLU A 444 -25.23 -4.36 3.39
N ALA A 445 -24.67 -5.49 2.92
CA ALA A 445 -24.55 -5.79 1.50
C ALA A 445 -25.83 -6.36 0.87
N PHE A 446 -26.73 -6.97 1.66
CA PHE A 446 -27.97 -7.55 1.15
C PHE A 446 -28.81 -6.52 0.38
N GLY A 447 -29.23 -6.87 -0.84
CA GLY A 447 -30.08 -6.03 -1.68
C GLY A 447 -29.40 -4.80 -2.31
N LYS A 448 -28.07 -4.66 -2.22
CA LYS A 448 -27.34 -3.49 -2.76
C LYS A 448 -26.94 -3.60 -4.24
N ALA A 449 -27.31 -4.67 -4.95
CA ALA A 449 -26.98 -4.87 -6.36
C ALA A 449 -27.33 -3.64 -7.25
N ALA A 450 -28.52 -3.06 -7.03
CA ALA A 450 -29.02 -1.91 -7.79
C ALA A 450 -28.29 -0.60 -7.46
N THR A 451 -27.87 -0.41 -6.20
CA THR A 451 -27.22 0.82 -5.71
C THR A 451 -25.93 1.14 -6.46
N TYR A 452 -25.23 0.10 -6.90
CA TYR A 452 -23.91 0.20 -7.52
C TYR A 452 -23.92 0.04 -9.04
N THR A 453 -25.03 -0.43 -9.60
CA THR A 453 -25.26 -0.49 -11.04
C THR A 453 -25.92 0.79 -11.57
N SER A 454 -26.66 1.53 -10.72
CA SER A 454 -27.07 2.90 -11.04
C SER A 454 -25.87 3.84 -10.98
N LEU A 455 -25.46 4.39 -12.13
CA LEU A 455 -24.48 5.46 -12.20
C LEU A 455 -24.89 6.57 -11.23
N LEU A 456 -23.99 6.97 -10.31
CA LEU A 456 -24.19 8.20 -9.55
C LEU A 456 -24.48 9.32 -10.56
N PRO A 457 -25.55 10.12 -10.37
CA PRO A 457 -25.82 11.22 -11.26
C PRO A 457 -24.58 12.12 -11.29
N MET A 458 -23.97 12.24 -12.47
CA MET A 458 -22.96 13.24 -12.75
C MET A 458 -23.59 14.57 -12.41
N ASN A 459 -23.17 15.19 -11.32
CA ASN A 459 -23.67 16.49 -10.92
C ASN A 459 -23.14 17.50 -11.93
N THR A 460 -23.86 17.69 -13.03
CA THR A 460 -23.60 18.73 -14.02
C THR A 460 -24.01 20.04 -13.37
N GLY A 461 -23.05 20.68 -12.70
CA GLY A 461 -23.20 22.04 -12.21
C GLY A 461 -23.63 22.97 -13.36
N LYS A 462 -24.73 23.67 -13.13
CA LYS A 462 -25.16 24.83 -13.92
C LYS A 462 -24.23 26.02 -13.67
#